data_AF-A0A441BYC4-F1
#
_entry.id   AF-A0A441BYC4-F1
#
_cell.length_a   1.000
_cell.length_b   1.000
_cell.length_c   1.000
_cell.angle_alpha   90.00
_cell.angle_beta   90.00
_cell.angle_gamma   90.00
#
_symmetry.space_group_name_H-M   'P 1'
#
loop_
_entity.id
_entity.type
_entity.pdbx_description
1 polymer ?
#
loop_
_entity_poly.entity_id
_entity_poly.type
_entity_poly.pdbx_seq_one_letter_code
_entity_poly.pdbx_strand_id
1 'polypeptide(L)'
;YDPRNEHDACGVGFIVNMKGVKSHQIVTDGLAVLENLTHRGAVGADPLMGDGAGVLVQLPDRFFREEMASQGVELPKPGHYAVGHVFMPRDPELQAHIEGIIAEVAQLEGQPLLGFRDVPVDNSSLSKAPDIAASEPVQRQVFLGRGAEIESDDDYERRLYILRKVISGRIHEETKGVDNGFYVVSMSSRTIVYKGMFLA
;
A
#
# COMPACT_ATOMS: atom_id res chain seq x y z
N TYR A 1 34.54 -15.90 -8.20
CA TYR A 1 33.33 -15.25 -8.70
C TYR A 1 33.04 -15.86 -10.06
N ASP A 2 31.93 -16.60 -10.22
CA ASP A 2 31.48 -17.18 -11.50
C ASP A 2 30.07 -16.64 -11.81
N PRO A 3 29.90 -15.78 -12.84
CA PRO A 3 28.61 -15.20 -13.20
C PRO A 3 27.54 -16.22 -13.58
N ARG A 4 27.92 -17.48 -13.87
CA ARG A 4 26.99 -18.54 -14.27
C ARG A 4 26.23 -19.17 -13.10
N ASN A 5 26.64 -18.87 -11.86
CA ASN A 5 25.95 -19.28 -10.64
C ASN A 5 25.12 -18.12 -10.03
N GLU A 6 25.02 -16.99 -10.72
CA GLU A 6 24.20 -15.86 -10.31
C GLU A 6 22.75 -16.15 -10.73
N HIS A 7 21.92 -16.58 -9.78
CA HIS A 7 20.48 -16.71 -9.96
C HIS A 7 19.81 -15.49 -9.36
N ASP A 8 19.18 -14.65 -10.20
CA ASP A 8 18.23 -13.64 -9.73
C ASP A 8 17.12 -14.35 -8.94
N ALA A 9 17.13 -14.17 -7.63
CA ALA A 9 16.28 -14.90 -6.70
C ALA A 9 15.20 -13.97 -6.15
N CYS A 10 14.15 -13.77 -6.96
CA CYS A 10 12.85 -13.31 -6.47
C CYS A 10 11.79 -14.32 -6.92
N GLY A 11 10.97 -14.78 -5.97
CA GLY A 11 9.79 -15.61 -6.25
C GLY A 11 8.58 -14.74 -6.57
N VAL A 12 7.86 -15.07 -7.66
CA VAL A 12 6.58 -14.44 -7.99
C VAL A 12 5.55 -15.53 -8.24
N GLY A 13 4.35 -15.35 -7.69
CA GLY A 13 3.21 -16.23 -7.91
C GLY A 13 1.93 -15.42 -8.00
N PHE A 14 0.88 -16.02 -8.56
CA PHE A 14 -0.45 -15.43 -8.58
C PHE A 14 -1.51 -16.52 -8.45
N ILE A 15 -2.65 -16.16 -7.87
CA ILE A 15 -3.81 -17.04 -7.75
C ILE A 15 -5.03 -16.28 -8.24
N VAL A 16 -5.81 -16.95 -9.08
CA VAL A 16 -7.01 -16.38 -9.69
C VAL A 16 -8.12 -17.40 -9.69
N ASN A 17 -9.33 -16.94 -9.36
CA ASN A 17 -10.53 -17.72 -9.59
C ASN A 17 -11.06 -17.42 -11.00
N MET A 18 -10.94 -18.40 -11.91
CA MET A 18 -11.35 -18.26 -13.31
C MET A 18 -12.84 -17.95 -13.51
N LYS A 19 -13.69 -18.22 -12.51
CA LYS A 19 -15.12 -17.90 -12.52
C LYS A 19 -15.42 -16.52 -11.93
N GLY A 20 -14.41 -15.77 -11.49
CA GLY A 20 -14.56 -14.44 -10.90
C GLY A 20 -15.17 -14.43 -9.49
N VAL A 21 -15.28 -15.58 -8.82
CA VAL A 21 -15.87 -15.66 -7.47
C VAL A 21 -14.86 -15.18 -6.44
N LYS A 22 -15.19 -14.09 -5.73
CA LYS A 22 -14.40 -13.55 -4.63
C LYS A 22 -14.44 -14.49 -3.43
N SER A 23 -13.28 -14.81 -2.86
CA SER A 23 -13.17 -15.66 -1.66
C SER A 23 -11.90 -15.31 -0.89
N HIS A 24 -12.00 -15.31 0.45
CA HIS A 24 -10.81 -15.19 1.32
C HIS A 24 -9.81 -16.33 1.08
N GLN A 25 -10.27 -17.50 0.61
CA GLN A 25 -9.40 -18.61 0.26
C GLN A 25 -8.31 -18.21 -0.74
N ILE A 26 -8.62 -17.32 -1.70
CA ILE A 26 -7.65 -16.84 -2.70
C ILE A 26 -6.51 -16.07 -2.02
N VAL A 27 -6.80 -15.31 -0.97
CA VAL A 27 -5.80 -14.58 -0.18
C VAL A 27 -4.96 -15.57 0.63
N THR A 28 -5.61 -16.51 1.33
CA THR A 28 -4.92 -17.56 2.11
C THR A 28 -4.00 -18.40 1.24
N ASP A 29 -4.45 -18.84 0.06
CA ASP A 29 -3.63 -19.59 -0.87
C ASP A 29 -2.45 -18.74 -1.39
N GLY A 30 -2.67 -17.43 -1.60
CA GLY A 30 -1.62 -16.50 -2.04
C GLY A 30 -0.52 -16.32 -0.99
N LEU A 31 -0.90 -16.28 0.29
CA LEU A 31 0.06 -16.26 1.41
C LEU A 31 0.83 -17.59 1.48
N ALA A 32 0.16 -18.73 1.32
CA ALA A 32 0.83 -20.03 1.27
C ALA A 32 1.84 -20.12 0.13
N VAL A 33 1.57 -19.49 -1.04
CA VAL A 33 2.57 -19.38 -2.11
C VAL A 33 3.79 -18.58 -1.67
N LEU A 34 3.59 -17.44 -0.99
CA LEU A 34 4.70 -16.61 -0.48
C LEU A 34 5.56 -17.37 0.54
N GLU A 35 4.95 -18.07 1.51
CA GLU A 35 5.65 -18.88 2.51
C GLU A 35 6.53 -19.97 1.85
N ASN A 36 6.06 -20.56 0.75
CA ASN A 36 6.79 -21.59 0.01
C ASN A 36 7.89 -21.02 -0.92
N LEU A 37 7.99 -19.70 -1.09
CA LEU A 37 9.03 -19.03 -1.88
C LEU A 37 10.20 -18.52 -1.04
N THR A 38 10.19 -18.74 0.28
CA THR A 38 11.25 -18.34 1.23
C THR A 38 12.64 -18.83 0.86
N HIS A 39 12.76 -20.03 0.26
CA HIS A 39 14.03 -20.57 -0.25
C HIS A 39 14.64 -19.75 -1.41
N ARG A 40 13.88 -18.79 -1.97
CA ARG A 40 14.33 -17.86 -3.01
C ARG A 40 14.46 -16.44 -2.50
N GLY A 41 14.23 -16.18 -1.21
CA GLY A 41 14.50 -14.88 -0.61
C GLY A 41 15.97 -14.78 -0.20
N ALA A 42 16.60 -13.63 -0.41
CA ALA A 42 17.88 -13.37 0.24
C ALA A 42 17.63 -13.15 1.74
N VAL A 43 18.46 -13.79 2.55
CA VAL A 43 18.47 -13.59 4.00
C VAL A 43 19.66 -12.69 4.33
N GLY A 44 19.39 -11.60 5.05
CA GLY A 44 20.44 -10.68 5.50
C GLY A 44 21.37 -11.29 6.56
N ALA A 45 22.31 -10.49 7.06
CA ALA A 45 23.12 -10.86 8.22
C ALA A 45 22.27 -11.07 9.50
N ASP A 46 21.11 -10.42 9.56
CA ASP A 46 20.07 -10.68 10.54
C ASP A 46 19.07 -11.69 9.95
N PRO A 47 18.85 -12.86 10.59
CA PRO A 47 17.92 -13.88 10.10
C PRO A 47 16.45 -13.44 10.11
N LEU A 48 16.11 -12.32 10.74
CA LEU A 48 14.78 -11.71 10.71
C LEU A 48 14.64 -10.64 9.61
N MET A 49 15.74 -10.30 8.93
CA MET A 49 15.76 -9.33 7.85
C MET A 49 15.62 -10.05 6.50
N GLY A 50 14.48 -9.83 5.84
CA GLY A 50 14.26 -10.20 4.44
C GLY A 50 14.27 -8.98 3.53
N ASP A 51 14.69 -9.18 2.28
CA ASP A 51 14.72 -8.14 1.24
C ASP A 51 13.33 -7.60 0.85
N GLY A 52 12.28 -8.32 1.24
CA GLY A 52 10.90 -7.86 1.20
C GLY A 52 9.92 -8.90 0.69
N ALA A 53 8.69 -8.80 1.19
CA ALA A 53 7.56 -9.60 0.77
C ALA A 53 6.33 -8.71 0.59
N GLY A 54 5.37 -9.17 -0.21
CA GLY A 54 4.12 -8.45 -0.39
C GLY A 54 3.11 -9.18 -1.24
N VAL A 55 1.87 -8.72 -1.14
CA VAL A 55 0.72 -9.23 -1.88
C VAL A 55 -0.06 -8.08 -2.49
N LEU A 56 -0.49 -8.26 -3.74
CA LEU A 56 -1.48 -7.41 -4.39
C LEU A 56 -2.81 -8.16 -4.41
N VAL A 57 -3.85 -7.54 -3.88
CA VAL A 57 -5.21 -8.09 -3.87
C VAL A 57 -6.19 -7.13 -4.52
N GLN A 58 -7.35 -7.66 -4.93
CA GLN A 58 -8.50 -6.82 -5.25
C GLN A 58 -8.96 -6.08 -3.99
N LEU A 59 -9.50 -4.89 -4.17
CA LEU A 59 -9.99 -4.08 -3.06
C LEU A 59 -11.08 -4.85 -2.27
N PRO A 60 -10.86 -5.18 -0.98
CA PRO A 60 -11.78 -5.97 -0.18
C PRO A 60 -12.94 -5.11 0.36
N ASP A 61 -13.91 -4.77 -0.51
CA ASP A 61 -14.96 -3.79 -0.19
C ASP A 61 -15.71 -4.04 1.12
N ARG A 62 -16.10 -5.29 1.38
CA ARG A 62 -16.81 -5.65 2.61
C ARG A 62 -16.00 -5.26 3.85
N PHE A 63 -14.72 -5.61 3.86
CA PHE A 63 -13.82 -5.30 4.99
C PHE A 63 -13.69 -3.79 5.19
N PHE A 64 -13.37 -3.04 4.13
CA PHE A 64 -13.19 -1.59 4.27
C PHE A 64 -14.46 -0.84 4.64
N ARG A 65 -15.61 -1.30 4.14
CA ARG A 65 -16.91 -0.74 4.53
C ARG A 65 -17.18 -0.92 6.02
N GLU A 66 -16.89 -2.10 6.57
CA GLU A 66 -17.03 -2.38 8.00
C GLU A 66 -16.05 -1.51 8.83
N GLU A 67 -14.78 -1.44 8.43
CA GLU A 67 -13.71 -0.67 9.10
C GLU A 67 -13.91 0.85 9.09
N MET A 68 -14.43 1.40 8.00
CA MET A 68 -14.70 2.83 7.89
C MET A 68 -16.02 3.20 8.57
N ALA A 69 -17.03 2.32 8.52
CA ALA A 69 -18.28 2.52 9.26
C ALA A 69 -18.04 2.57 10.78
N SER A 70 -17.12 1.77 11.34
CA SER A 70 -16.75 1.87 12.76
C SER A 70 -16.09 3.20 13.15
N GLN A 71 -15.63 3.97 12.16
CA GLN A 71 -15.08 5.32 12.33
C GLN A 71 -16.10 6.42 11.94
N GLY A 72 -17.36 6.05 11.67
CA GLY A 72 -18.40 6.99 11.28
C GLY A 72 -18.35 7.45 9.83
N VAL A 73 -17.59 6.76 8.96
CA VAL A 73 -17.46 7.08 7.54
C VAL A 73 -18.23 6.06 6.69
N GLU A 74 -19.25 6.53 5.97
CA GLU A 74 -19.98 5.70 5.01
C GLU A 74 -19.26 5.71 3.64
N LEU A 75 -18.75 4.55 3.22
CA LEU A 75 -18.10 4.43 1.91
C LEU A 75 -19.13 4.39 0.77
N PRO A 76 -18.86 5.06 -0.37
CA PRO A 76 -19.60 4.85 -1.61
C PRO A 76 -19.60 3.38 -2.06
N LYS A 77 -20.42 3.06 -3.08
CA LYS A 77 -20.41 1.73 -3.71
C LYS A 77 -19.02 1.39 -4.31
N PRO A 78 -18.68 0.09 -4.48
CA PRO A 78 -17.45 -0.31 -5.17
C PRO A 78 -17.27 0.42 -6.51
N GLY A 79 -16.05 0.85 -6.80
CA GLY A 79 -15.71 1.66 -7.99
C GLY A 79 -16.06 3.15 -7.87
N HIS A 80 -16.68 3.59 -6.76
CA HIS A 80 -16.92 5.00 -6.44
C HIS A 80 -16.09 5.49 -5.25
N TYR A 81 -15.20 4.64 -4.74
CA TYR A 81 -14.12 5.04 -3.86
C TYR A 81 -12.84 4.28 -4.22
N ALA A 82 -11.73 4.80 -3.76
CA ALA A 82 -10.40 4.25 -3.90
C ALA A 82 -9.67 4.27 -2.57
N VAL A 83 -8.63 3.44 -2.48
CA VAL A 83 -7.74 3.41 -1.32
C VAL A 83 -6.32 3.71 -1.77
N GLY A 84 -5.71 4.71 -1.17
CA GLY A 84 -4.27 4.95 -1.20
C GLY A 84 -3.62 4.29 0.01
N HIS A 85 -2.76 3.29 -0.18
CA HIS A 85 -1.89 2.78 0.88
C HIS A 85 -0.58 3.54 0.80
N VAL A 86 -0.23 4.22 1.89
CA VAL A 86 0.97 5.06 2.00
C VAL A 86 1.83 4.62 3.18
N PHE A 87 3.13 4.67 2.98
CA PHE A 87 4.12 4.70 4.04
C PHE A 87 4.32 6.15 4.47
N MET A 88 4.35 6.36 5.77
CA MET A 88 4.49 7.65 6.41
C MET A 88 5.71 7.65 7.34
N PRO A 89 6.35 8.81 7.56
CA PRO A 89 7.35 8.97 8.60
C PRO A 89 6.74 8.74 9.99
N ARG A 90 7.60 8.50 10.98
CA ARG A 90 7.18 8.28 12.38
C ARG A 90 6.82 9.55 13.13
N ASP A 91 7.36 10.68 12.68
CA ASP A 91 7.08 11.99 13.29
C ASP A 91 5.61 12.39 13.06
N PRO A 92 4.79 12.53 14.12
CA PRO A 92 3.39 12.90 13.99
C PRO A 92 3.15 14.26 13.33
N GLU A 93 4.05 15.23 13.50
CA GLU A 93 3.90 16.55 12.88
C GLU A 93 4.07 16.44 11.37
N LEU A 94 5.05 15.65 10.92
CA LEU A 94 5.28 15.38 9.51
C LEU A 94 4.15 14.53 8.90
N GLN A 95 3.59 13.58 9.65
CA GLN A 95 2.40 12.83 9.22
C GLN A 95 1.22 13.76 8.97
N ALA A 96 0.88 14.63 9.94
CA ALA A 96 -0.23 15.57 9.81
C ALA A 96 -0.03 16.53 8.62
N HIS A 97 1.21 16.97 8.40
CA HIS A 97 1.56 17.79 7.24
C HIS A 97 1.35 17.05 5.91
N ILE A 98 1.82 15.81 5.80
CA ILE A 98 1.61 14.98 4.60
C ILE A 98 0.13 14.69 4.38
N GLU A 99 -0.64 14.39 5.42
CA GLU A 99 -2.10 14.22 5.31
C GLU A 99 -2.77 15.50 4.80
N GLY A 100 -2.30 16.67 5.25
CA GLY A 100 -2.71 17.97 4.73
C GLY A 100 -2.43 18.15 3.23
N ILE A 101 -1.23 17.79 2.76
CA ILE A 101 -0.89 17.80 1.33
C ILE A 101 -1.79 16.85 0.54
N ILE A 102 -2.03 15.64 1.06
CA ILE A 102 -2.93 14.68 0.39
C ILE A 102 -4.34 15.27 0.28
N ALA A 103 -4.85 15.89 1.33
CA ALA A 103 -6.17 16.52 1.34
C ALA A 103 -6.26 17.70 0.35
N GLU A 104 -5.27 18.59 0.35
CA GLU A 104 -5.19 19.73 -0.57
C GLU A 104 -5.15 19.25 -2.03
N VAL A 105 -4.24 18.33 -2.37
CA VAL A 105 -4.09 17.84 -3.74
C VAL A 105 -5.33 17.06 -4.18
N ALA A 106 -5.91 16.22 -3.30
CA ALA A 106 -7.15 15.51 -3.61
C ALA A 106 -8.29 16.50 -3.93
N GLN A 107 -8.42 17.59 -3.16
CA GLN A 107 -9.38 18.65 -3.44
C GLN A 107 -9.12 19.33 -4.79
N LEU A 108 -7.87 19.69 -5.10
CA LEU A 108 -7.50 20.34 -6.37
C LEU A 108 -7.72 19.43 -7.59
N GLU A 109 -7.50 18.12 -7.44
CA GLU A 109 -7.75 17.10 -8.47
C GLU A 109 -9.20 16.60 -8.50
N GLY A 110 -10.09 17.21 -7.71
CA GLY A 110 -11.52 16.92 -7.70
C GLY A 110 -11.88 15.53 -7.14
N GLN A 111 -11.03 14.93 -6.30
CA GLN A 111 -11.32 13.68 -5.61
C GLN A 111 -11.72 13.95 -4.15
N PRO A 112 -12.97 13.68 -3.74
CA PRO A 112 -13.39 13.88 -2.36
C PRO A 112 -12.55 13.07 -1.38
N LEU A 113 -12.01 13.68 -0.34
CA LEU A 113 -11.40 12.94 0.76
C LEU A 113 -12.50 12.38 1.67
N LEU A 114 -12.53 11.05 1.84
CA LEU A 114 -13.52 10.37 2.69
C LEU A 114 -13.00 10.16 4.11
N GLY A 115 -11.70 9.96 4.26
CA GLY A 115 -11.06 9.79 5.56
C GLY A 115 -9.74 9.04 5.46
N PHE A 116 -9.12 8.84 6.62
CA PHE A 116 -7.89 8.08 6.76
C PHE A 116 -8.09 6.93 7.76
N ARG A 117 -7.33 5.85 7.59
CA ARG A 117 -7.34 4.66 8.45
C ARG A 117 -5.92 4.27 8.81
N ASP A 118 -5.69 3.99 10.09
CA ASP A 118 -4.46 3.37 10.55
C ASP A 118 -4.47 1.89 10.17
N VAL A 119 -3.38 1.42 9.57
CA VAL A 119 -3.23 0.01 9.24
C VAL A 119 -2.71 -0.70 10.50
N PRO A 120 -3.46 -1.66 11.07
CA PRO A 120 -2.97 -2.43 12.19
C PRO A 120 -1.77 -3.27 11.75
N VAL A 121 -0.69 -3.21 12.52
CA VAL A 121 0.55 -3.97 12.29
C VAL A 121 0.95 -4.69 13.56
N ASP A 122 1.56 -5.87 13.40
CA ASP A 122 2.29 -6.57 14.45
C ASP A 122 3.74 -6.69 14.00
N ASN A 123 4.64 -5.98 14.68
CA ASN A 123 6.06 -5.96 14.34
C ASN A 123 6.89 -6.92 15.21
N SER A 124 6.26 -7.79 16.00
CA SER A 124 6.96 -8.71 16.91
C SER A 124 7.95 -9.64 16.19
N SER A 125 7.68 -9.99 14.94
CA SER A 125 8.53 -10.82 14.08
C SER A 125 9.64 -10.07 13.34
N LEU A 126 9.65 -8.73 13.36
CA LEU A 126 10.66 -7.92 12.68
C LEU A 126 11.97 -7.85 13.47
N SER A 127 13.08 -7.67 12.75
CA SER A 127 14.37 -7.34 13.36
C SER A 127 14.25 -6.18 14.35
N LYS A 128 14.90 -6.34 15.51
CA LYS A 128 15.00 -5.31 16.56
C LYS A 128 16.33 -4.56 16.52
N ALA A 129 17.16 -4.80 15.50
CA ALA A 129 18.37 -4.01 15.29
C ALA A 129 17.97 -2.53 15.13
N PRO A 130 18.57 -1.59 15.88
CA PRO A 130 18.10 -0.20 15.94
C PRO A 130 17.92 0.45 14.58
N ASP A 131 18.87 0.27 13.66
CA ASP A 131 18.82 0.89 12.33
C ASP A 131 17.71 0.29 11.44
N ILE A 132 17.45 -1.02 11.55
CA ILE A 132 16.38 -1.70 10.81
C ILE A 132 15.02 -1.33 11.40
N ALA A 133 14.89 -1.43 12.72
CA ALA A 133 13.68 -1.07 13.44
C ALA A 133 13.33 0.41 13.28
N ALA A 134 14.31 1.30 13.10
CA ALA A 134 14.07 2.73 12.81
C ALA A 134 13.51 2.97 11.40
N SER A 135 13.75 2.05 10.45
CA SER A 135 13.32 2.16 9.05
C SER A 135 11.86 1.76 8.79
N GLU A 136 11.22 1.04 9.73
CA GLU A 136 9.81 0.64 9.59
C GLU A 136 8.90 1.89 9.53
N PRO A 137 8.17 2.10 8.42
CA PRO A 137 7.27 3.25 8.25
C PRO A 137 5.96 3.04 9.02
N VAL A 138 5.28 4.15 9.31
CA VAL A 138 3.87 4.09 9.73
C VAL A 138 3.02 3.79 8.49
N GLN A 139 2.19 2.76 8.56
CA GLN A 139 1.31 2.37 7.47
C GLN A 139 -0.05 3.08 7.61
N ARG A 140 -0.39 3.89 6.60
CA ARG A 140 -1.64 4.65 6.55
C ARG A 140 -2.41 4.35 5.28
N GLN A 141 -3.74 4.37 5.39
CA GLN A 141 -4.63 4.27 4.24
C GLN A 141 -5.48 5.54 4.13
N VAL A 142 -5.54 6.12 2.93
CA VAL A 142 -6.42 7.24 2.59
C VAL A 142 -7.56 6.75 1.71
N PHE A 143 -8.79 7.14 2.05
CA PHE A 143 -10.00 6.81 1.29
C PHE A 143 -10.43 8.03 0.49
N LEU A 144 -10.55 7.82 -0.83
CA LEU A 144 -10.86 8.88 -1.79
C LEU A 144 -12.17 8.51 -2.49
N GLY A 145 -13.11 9.43 -2.57
CA GLY A 145 -14.32 9.31 -3.37
C GLY A 145 -14.00 9.55 -4.84
N ARG A 146 -14.93 9.14 -5.70
CA ARG A 146 -14.88 9.43 -7.13
C ARG A 146 -15.46 10.80 -7.42
N GLY A 147 -14.68 11.65 -8.08
CA GLY A 147 -15.13 12.96 -8.55
C GLY A 147 -16.37 12.86 -9.44
N ALA A 148 -17.27 13.85 -9.36
CA ALA A 148 -18.57 13.84 -10.03
C ALA A 148 -18.45 13.78 -11.57
N GLU A 149 -17.40 14.39 -12.13
CA GLU A 149 -17.14 14.45 -13.58
C GLU A 149 -16.53 13.15 -14.15
N ILE A 150 -16.27 12.13 -13.30
CA ILE A 150 -15.61 10.90 -13.71
C ILE A 150 -16.66 9.84 -14.08
N GLU A 151 -16.85 9.64 -15.39
CA GLU A 151 -17.93 8.79 -15.91
C GLU A 151 -17.58 7.30 -16.00
N SER A 152 -16.30 6.94 -16.20
CA SER A 152 -15.85 5.55 -16.32
C SER A 152 -14.84 5.13 -15.26
N ASP A 153 -14.80 3.83 -14.96
CA ASP A 153 -13.85 3.26 -13.99
C ASP A 153 -12.39 3.41 -14.46
N ASP A 154 -12.15 3.33 -15.78
CA ASP A 154 -10.80 3.53 -16.34
C ASP A 154 -10.36 4.99 -16.22
N ASP A 155 -11.28 5.95 -16.39
CA ASP A 155 -10.97 7.34 -16.14
C ASP A 155 -10.67 7.57 -14.65
N TYR A 156 -11.39 6.89 -13.75
CA TYR A 156 -11.11 6.99 -12.32
C TYR A 156 -9.72 6.48 -11.97
N GLU A 157 -9.32 5.30 -12.45
CA GLU A 157 -7.96 4.77 -12.25
C GLU A 157 -6.89 5.71 -12.81
N ARG A 158 -7.13 6.32 -13.98
CA ARG A 158 -6.21 7.29 -14.58
C ARG A 158 -6.08 8.54 -13.72
N ARG A 159 -7.17 9.05 -13.15
CA ARG A 159 -7.17 10.19 -12.23
C ARG A 159 -6.44 9.87 -10.93
N LEU A 160 -6.64 8.68 -10.36
CA LEU A 160 -5.91 8.20 -9.18
C LEU A 160 -4.40 8.07 -9.46
N TYR A 161 -4.01 7.61 -10.65
CA TYR A 161 -2.61 7.59 -11.06
C TYR A 161 -2.01 9.00 -11.10
N ILE A 162 -2.73 9.98 -11.66
CA ILE A 162 -2.30 11.39 -11.69
C ILE A 162 -2.20 11.93 -10.27
N LEU A 163 -3.25 11.77 -9.45
CA LEU A 163 -3.29 12.20 -8.05
C LEU A 163 -2.08 11.68 -7.26
N ARG A 164 -1.77 10.39 -7.38
CA ARG A 164 -0.56 9.79 -6.79
C ARG A 164 0.72 10.51 -7.21
N LYS A 165 0.86 10.81 -8.51
CA LYS A 165 2.05 11.48 -9.06
C LYS A 165 2.14 12.94 -8.61
N VAL A 166 1.02 13.65 -8.52
CA VAL A 166 0.98 15.03 -8.04
C VAL A 166 1.31 15.10 -6.55
N ILE A 167 0.76 14.22 -5.71
CA ILE A 167 1.11 14.12 -4.29
C ILE A 167 2.62 13.86 -4.13
N SER A 168 3.15 12.85 -4.82
CA SER A 168 4.59 12.54 -4.77
C SER A 168 5.46 13.69 -5.28
N GLY A 169 5.03 14.37 -6.34
CA GLY A 169 5.73 15.52 -6.91
C GLY A 169 5.77 16.71 -5.96
N ARG A 170 4.64 17.03 -5.32
CA ARG A 170 4.52 18.12 -4.34
C ARG A 170 5.43 17.89 -3.15
N ILE A 171 5.42 16.68 -2.58
CA ILE A 171 6.28 16.33 -1.45
C ILE A 171 7.74 16.35 -1.86
N HIS A 172 8.09 15.80 -3.02
CA HIS A 172 9.45 15.84 -3.55
C HIS A 172 9.98 17.26 -3.76
N GLU A 173 9.15 18.17 -4.29
CA GLU A 173 9.51 19.57 -4.46
C GLU A 173 9.75 20.26 -3.12
N GLU A 174 8.87 20.04 -2.14
CA GLU A 174 8.98 20.63 -0.81
C GLU A 174 10.24 20.14 -0.06
N THR A 175 10.55 18.85 -0.15
CA THR A 175 11.74 18.26 0.48
C THR A 175 13.02 18.43 -0.36
N LYS A 176 12.92 19.05 -1.55
CA LYS A 176 14.03 19.15 -2.52
C LYS A 176 14.65 17.79 -2.86
N GLY A 177 13.81 16.76 -2.89
CA GLY A 177 14.19 15.38 -3.16
C GLY A 177 14.88 14.63 -2.03
N VAL A 178 14.96 15.21 -0.83
CA VAL A 178 15.39 14.49 0.36
C VAL A 178 14.29 13.50 0.78
N ASP A 179 14.69 12.27 1.08
CA ASP A 179 13.79 11.25 1.60
C ASP A 179 13.25 11.67 2.97
N ASN A 180 11.93 11.67 3.10
CA ASN A 180 11.21 12.02 4.31
C ASN A 180 10.36 10.84 4.82
N GLY A 181 10.59 9.62 4.32
CA GLY A 181 9.86 8.41 4.69
C GLY A 181 8.46 8.29 4.07
N PHE A 182 8.04 9.24 3.24
CA PHE A 182 6.76 9.17 2.53
C PHE A 182 6.88 8.35 1.24
N TYR A 183 5.98 7.39 1.06
CA TYR A 183 5.89 6.63 -0.18
C TYR A 183 4.48 6.11 -0.46
N VAL A 184 3.98 6.28 -1.68
CA VAL A 184 2.69 5.71 -2.08
C VAL A 184 2.87 4.28 -2.59
N VAL A 185 2.42 3.31 -1.79
CA VAL A 185 2.50 1.88 -2.08
C VAL A 185 1.53 1.49 -3.21
N SER A 186 0.28 1.92 -3.09
CA SER A 186 -0.76 1.75 -4.12
C SER A 186 -1.79 2.84 -3.99
N MET A 187 -2.48 3.21 -5.08
CA MET A 187 -3.63 4.10 -5.06
C MET A 187 -4.58 3.71 -6.19
N SER A 188 -5.67 3.04 -5.86
CA SER A 188 -6.59 2.43 -6.84
C SER A 188 -7.96 2.17 -6.24
N SER A 189 -8.99 2.15 -7.10
CA SER A 189 -10.35 1.69 -6.81
C SER A 189 -10.53 0.18 -7.03
N ARG A 190 -9.51 -0.49 -7.58
CA ARG A 190 -9.56 -1.90 -8.00
C ARG A 190 -8.67 -2.78 -7.15
N THR A 191 -7.49 -2.30 -6.78
CA THR A 191 -6.46 -3.11 -6.12
C THR A 191 -5.83 -2.38 -4.94
N ILE A 192 -5.22 -3.16 -4.05
CA ILE A 192 -4.39 -2.64 -2.96
C ILE A 192 -3.18 -3.56 -2.78
N VAL A 193 -2.04 -2.97 -2.45
CA VAL A 193 -0.80 -3.69 -2.19
C VAL A 193 -0.49 -3.61 -0.70
N TYR A 194 -0.19 -4.75 -0.09
CA TYR A 194 0.44 -4.84 1.23
C TYR A 194 1.86 -5.37 1.03
N LYS A 195 2.87 -4.62 1.46
CA LYS A 195 4.28 -5.02 1.33
C LYS A 195 5.11 -4.47 2.48
N GLY A 196 6.27 -5.07 2.73
CA GLY A 196 7.24 -4.57 3.70
C GLY A 196 8.55 -5.34 3.63
N MET A 197 9.52 -4.94 4.46
CA MET A 197 10.81 -5.61 4.61
C MET A 197 10.73 -6.66 5.72
N PHE A 198 10.22 -7.84 5.37
CA PHE A 198 10.13 -9.00 6.24
C PHE A 198 10.24 -10.28 5.40
N LEU A 199 10.55 -11.39 6.06
CA LEU A 199 10.49 -12.71 5.44
C LEU A 199 9.03 -13.13 5.27
N ALA A 200 8.73 -13.76 4.13
CA ALA A 200 7.43 -14.34 3.83
C ALA A 200 7.09 -15.53 4.73
#